data_AF-A0A5C2CY28-F1
#
_entry.id   AF-A0A5C2CY28-F1
#
_cell.length_a   1.000
_cell.length_b   1.000
_cell.length_c   1.000
_cell.angle_alpha   90.00
_cell.angle_beta   90.00
_cell.angle_gamma   90.00
#
_symmetry.space_group_name_H-M   'P 1'
#
loop_
_entity.id
_entity.type
_entity.pdbx_description
1 polymer ?
#
loop_
_entity_poly.entity_id
_entity_poly.type
_entity_poly.pdbx_seq_one_letter_code
_entity_poly.pdbx_strand_id
1 'polypeptide(L)'
;MASASTSLTRLARELQKPEAEIMTMAFEAGLRQLWRERILGQYLRGEIPRDKAIESAGIDWVEFAEQQYAAMSEDLAWARGD
;
A
#
# COMPACT_ATOMS: atom_id res chain seq x y z
N MET A 1 -19.87 4.88 2.72
CA MET A 1 -18.95 3.89 3.30
C MET A 1 -19.43 3.57 4.71
N ALA A 2 -19.44 2.30 5.13
CA ALA A 2 -19.76 1.96 6.52
C ALA A 2 -18.70 2.56 7.46
N SER A 3 -19.08 2.90 8.68
CA SER A 3 -18.12 3.40 9.68
C SER A 3 -17.07 2.33 10.01
N ALA A 4 -15.88 2.74 10.46
CA ALA A 4 -14.84 1.79 10.88
C ALA A 4 -15.34 0.81 11.95
N SER A 5 -16.17 1.29 12.89
CA SER A 5 -16.82 0.46 13.90
C SER A 5 -17.79 -0.56 13.28
N THR A 6 -18.60 -0.16 12.30
CA THR A 6 -19.51 -1.08 11.60
C THR A 6 -18.75 -2.16 10.84
N SER A 7 -17.65 -1.79 10.18
CA SER A 7 -16.78 -2.73 9.47
C SER A 7 -16.08 -3.70 10.44
N LEU A 8 -15.62 -3.20 11.59
CA LEU A 8 -15.02 -3.99 12.65
C LEU A 8 -15.99 -5.05 13.18
N THR A 9 -17.18 -4.64 13.60
CA THR A 9 -18.20 -5.56 14.13
C THR A 9 -18.61 -6.60 13.09
N ARG A 10 -18.70 -6.19 11.81
CA ARG A 10 -18.99 -7.12 10.72
C ARG A 10 -17.88 -8.15 10.54
N LEU A 11 -16.62 -7.72 10.46
CA LEU A 11 -15.47 -8.63 10.32
C LEU A 11 -15.33 -9.57 11.52
N ALA A 12 -15.52 -9.07 12.74
CA ALA A 12 -15.51 -9.89 13.96
C ALA A 12 -16.54 -11.02 13.89
N ARG A 13 -17.76 -10.72 13.41
CA ARG A 13 -18.81 -11.72 13.20
C ARG A 13 -18.50 -12.71 12.09
N GLU A 14 -18.08 -12.23 10.92
CA GLU A 14 -17.80 -13.07 9.75
C GLU A 14 -16.61 -14.00 9.97
N LEU A 15 -15.55 -13.52 10.65
CA LEU A 15 -14.34 -14.28 10.93
C LEU A 15 -14.39 -15.03 12.27
N GLN A 16 -15.48 -14.91 13.03
CA GLN A 16 -15.67 -15.49 14.36
C GLN A 16 -14.50 -15.18 15.32
N LYS A 17 -14.04 -13.93 15.32
CA LYS A 17 -12.94 -13.43 16.15
C LYS A 17 -13.39 -12.27 17.03
N PRO A 18 -12.79 -12.08 18.23
CA PRO A 18 -13.06 -10.90 19.04
C PRO A 18 -12.72 -9.61 18.28
N GLU A 19 -13.49 -8.54 18.51
CA GLU A 19 -13.21 -7.23 17.89
C GLU A 19 -11.80 -6.72 18.21
N ALA A 20 -11.28 -7.00 19.41
CA ALA A 20 -9.91 -6.65 19.78
C ALA A 20 -8.84 -7.34 18.89
N GLU A 21 -9.08 -8.59 18.50
CA GLU A 21 -8.20 -9.33 17.60
C GLU A 21 -8.25 -8.72 16.19
N ILE A 22 -9.45 -8.44 15.68
CA ILE A 22 -9.61 -7.78 14.37
C ILE A 22 -8.97 -6.38 14.37
N MET A 23 -9.12 -5.61 15.45
CA MET A 23 -8.46 -4.30 15.60
C MET A 23 -6.95 -4.42 15.54
N THR A 24 -6.37 -5.42 16.21
CA THR A 24 -4.92 -5.67 16.19
C THR A 24 -4.46 -6.02 14.78
N MET A 25 -5.17 -6.94 14.10
CA MET A 25 -4.88 -7.31 12.71
C MET A 25 -4.96 -6.11 11.76
N ALA A 26 -6.00 -5.28 11.90
CA ALA A 26 -6.18 -4.08 11.09
C ALA A 26 -5.08 -3.05 11.34
N PHE A 27 -4.68 -2.84 12.59
CA PHE A 27 -3.61 -1.93 12.97
C PHE A 27 -2.26 -2.39 12.39
N GLU A 28 -1.91 -3.66 12.56
CA GLU A 28 -0.67 -4.22 12.00
C GLU A 28 -0.65 -4.16 10.46
N ALA A 29 -1.76 -4.51 9.82
CA ALA A 29 -1.88 -4.43 8.36
C ALA A 29 -1.74 -2.98 7.89
N GLY A 30 -2.37 -2.03 8.60
CA GLY A 30 -2.25 -0.61 8.33
C GLY A 30 -0.81 -0.10 8.47
N LEU A 31 -0.10 -0.48 9.54
CA LEU A 31 1.30 -0.10 9.73
C LEU A 31 2.20 -0.64 8.61
N ARG A 32 2.03 -1.92 8.24
CA ARG A 32 2.77 -2.52 7.12
C ARG A 32 2.49 -1.79 5.81
N GLN A 33 1.23 -1.47 5.55
CA GLN A 33 0.83 -0.73 4.35
C GLN A 33 1.46 0.67 4.32
N LEU A 34 1.33 1.45 5.40
CA LEU A 34 1.88 2.80 5.50
C LEU A 34 3.40 2.81 5.34
N TRP A 35 4.09 1.85 5.95
CA TRP A 35 5.53 1.72 5.81
C TRP A 35 5.93 1.44 4.37
N ARG A 36 5.24 0.52 3.71
CA ARG A 36 5.47 0.19 2.30
C ARG A 36 5.24 1.38 1.39
N GLU A 37 4.12 2.09 1.53
CA GLU A 37 3.81 3.29 0.74
C GLU A 37 4.91 4.36 0.88
N ARG A 38 5.40 4.56 2.10
CA ARG A 38 6.53 5.45 2.35
C ARG A 38 7.77 5.01 1.57
N ILE A 39 8.21 3.76 1.69
CA ILE A 39 9.41 3.24 1.02
C ILE A 39 9.29 3.35 -0.51
N LEU A 40 8.16 2.94 -1.08
CA LEU A 40 7.93 3.02 -2.53
C LEU A 40 7.93 4.47 -3.02
N GLY A 41 7.37 5.40 -2.24
CA GLY A 41 7.44 6.82 -2.54
C GLY A 41 8.88 7.35 -2.55
N GLN A 42 9.71 6.94 -1.60
CA GLN A 42 11.14 7.30 -1.58
C GLN A 42 11.87 6.74 -2.81
N TYR A 43 11.57 5.49 -3.16
CA TYR A 43 12.14 4.83 -4.32
C TYR A 43 11.80 5.55 -5.63
N LEU A 44 10.52 5.82 -5.88
CA LEU A 44 10.07 6.50 -7.11
C LEU A 44 10.58 7.94 -7.23
N ARG A 45 10.94 8.59 -6.13
CA ARG A 45 11.61 9.91 -6.12
C ARG A 45 13.14 9.83 -6.25
N GLY A 46 13.71 8.62 -6.35
CA GLY A 46 15.15 8.40 -6.43
C GLY A 46 15.90 8.63 -5.11
N GLU A 47 15.20 8.68 -3.98
CA GLU A 47 15.80 8.92 -2.65
C GLU A 47 16.50 7.67 -2.10
N ILE A 48 16.08 6.48 -2.54
CA ILE A 48 16.70 5.20 -2.20
C ILE A 48 16.92 4.36 -3.47
N PRO A 49 17.97 3.53 -3.52
CA PRO A 49 18.19 2.64 -4.66
C PRO A 49 17.21 1.46 -4.64
N ARG A 50 17.05 0.82 -5.82
CA ARG A 50 16.08 -0.26 -6.05
C ARG A 50 16.28 -1.46 -5.12
N ASP A 51 17.52 -1.86 -4.91
CA ASP A 51 17.88 -2.96 -4.01
C ASP A 51 17.41 -2.70 -2.57
N LYS A 52 17.59 -1.46 -2.07
CA LYS A 52 17.10 -1.06 -0.74
C LYS A 52 15.59 -1.01 -0.65
N ALA A 53 14.91 -0.61 -1.73
CA ALA A 53 13.46 -0.65 -1.82
C ALA A 53 12.95 -2.11 -1.77
N ILE A 54 13.59 -3.03 -2.51
CA ILE A 54 13.24 -4.46 -2.52
C ILE A 54 13.45 -5.09 -1.14
N GLU A 55 14.57 -4.80 -0.50
CA GLU A 55 14.87 -5.28 0.86
C GLU A 55 13.80 -4.85 1.88
N SER A 56 13.28 -3.63 1.75
CA SER A 56 12.38 -3.04 2.73
C SER A 56 10.89 -3.28 2.45
N ALA A 57 10.49 -3.30 1.18
CA ALA A 57 9.08 -3.39 0.74
C ALA A 57 8.72 -4.72 0.05
N GLY A 58 9.71 -5.47 -0.46
CA GLY A 58 9.52 -6.66 -1.26
C GLY A 58 9.53 -6.40 -2.77
N ILE A 59 10.03 -7.36 -3.54
CA ILE A 59 10.21 -7.24 -5.00
C ILE A 59 8.90 -6.99 -5.75
N ASP A 60 7.84 -7.75 -5.43
CA ASP A 60 6.53 -7.62 -6.08
C ASP A 60 5.97 -6.20 -5.99
N TRP A 61 6.18 -5.54 -4.86
CA TRP A 61 5.70 -4.18 -4.62
C TRP A 61 6.51 -3.12 -5.35
N VAL A 62 7.81 -3.34 -5.48
CA VAL A 62 8.70 -2.47 -6.25
C VAL A 62 8.34 -2.56 -7.73
N GLU A 63 8.22 -3.77 -8.27
CA GLU A 63 7.84 -3.98 -9.68
C GLU A 63 6.46 -3.42 -9.99
N PHE A 64 5.49 -3.61 -9.09
CA PHE A 64 4.17 -3.02 -9.25
C PHE A 64 4.23 -1.49 -9.26
N ALA A 65 4.99 -0.87 -8.34
CA ALA A 65 5.15 0.58 -8.29
C ALA A 65 5.81 1.14 -9.56
N GLU A 66 6.81 0.45 -10.11
CA GLU A 66 7.46 0.80 -11.37
C GLU A 66 6.46 0.81 -12.54
N GLN A 67 5.65 -0.24 -12.65
CA GLN A 67 4.61 -0.34 -13.70
C GLN A 67 3.55 0.75 -13.58
N GLN A 68 3.07 1.02 -12.36
CA GLN A 68 2.08 2.07 -12.13
C GLN A 68 2.65 3.47 -12.44
N TYR A 69 3.92 3.71 -12.07
CA TYR A 69 4.58 4.96 -12.37
C TYR A 69 4.79 5.18 -13.87
N ALA A 70 5.17 4.13 -14.61
CA ALA A 70 5.30 4.16 -16.05
C ALA A 70 3.97 4.49 -16.73
N ALA A 71 2.89 3.77 -16.38
CA ALA A 71 1.56 4.00 -16.93
C ALA A 71 1.06 5.44 -16.66
N MET A 72 1.22 5.94 -15.43
CA MET A 72 0.84 7.33 -15.12
C MET A 72 1.71 8.35 -15.86
N SER A 73 2.99 8.05 -16.08
CA SER A 73 3.87 8.94 -16.85
C SER A 73 3.47 9.00 -18.32
N GLU A 74 3.08 7.87 -18.91
CA GLU A 74 2.54 7.79 -20.28
C GLU A 74 1.23 8.59 -20.41
N ASP A 75 0.30 8.43 -19.46
CA ASP A 75 -0.96 9.19 -19.45
C ASP A 75 -0.70 10.71 -19.37
N LEU A 76 0.28 11.12 -18.56
CA LEU A 76 0.67 12.53 -18.45
C LEU A 76 1.39 13.05 -19.69
N ALA A 77 2.17 12.22 -20.39
CA ALA A 77 2.80 12.58 -21.66
C ALA A 77 1.73 12.79 -22.74
N TRP A 78 0.79 11.85 -22.85
CA TRP A 78 -0.36 11.95 -23.75
C TRP A 78 -1.17 13.24 -23.50
N ALA A 79 -1.46 13.56 -22.23
CA ALA A 79 -2.19 14.78 -21.87
C ALA A 79 -1.42 16.08 -22.20
N ARG A 80 -0.08 16.01 -22.22
CA ARG A 80 0.80 17.14 -22.60
C ARG A 80 1.02 17.26 -24.11
N GLY A 81 0.63 16.25 -24.88
CA GLY A 81 0.82 16.20 -26.34
C GLY A 81 2.25 15.86 -26.76
N ASP A 82 3.02 15.22 -25.86
CA ASP A 82 4.35 14.66 -26.12
C ASP A 82 4.26 13.26 -26.76
#